data_AF-A0A7S0MXC8-F1
#
_entry.id   AF-A0A7S0MXC8-F1
#
_cell.length_a   1.000
_cell.length_b   1.000
_cell.length_c   1.000
_cell.angle_alpha   90.00
_cell.angle_beta   90.00
_cell.angle_gamma   90.00
#
_symmetry.space_group_name_H-M   'P 1'
#
loop_
_entity.id
_entity.type
_entity.pdbx_description
1 polymer ?
#
loop_
_entity_poly.entity_id
_entity_poly.type
_entity_poly.pdbx_seq_one_letter_code
_entity_poly.pdbx_strand_id
1 'polypeptide(L)'
;AERAVAQLLRAPLTLRGDVLALLALAHYGVLMTYLPLPSRRDVAALAARTMLRQRTVISTAQQVDSLLEFLQPLVKDVAEDEGQGGDVDDDDMDAEQALVAALVHSMSHPDPAALYQMHVVARKHFGQGGPRRVRHTLAPLLFRTLALAEAVRRREDAGEDA
;
A
#
# COMPACT_ATOMS: atom_id res chain seq x y z
N ALA A 1 -10.36 2.78 -25.78
CA ALA A 1 -10.92 3.11 -24.46
C ALA A 1 -9.86 3.01 -23.36
N GLU A 2 -9.15 1.87 -23.23
CA GLU A 2 -8.09 1.66 -22.22
C GLU A 2 -7.05 2.79 -22.11
N ARG A 3 -6.51 3.25 -23.24
CA ARG A 3 -5.51 4.35 -23.23
C ARG A 3 -6.05 5.64 -22.59
N ALA A 4 -7.32 5.96 -22.81
CA ALA A 4 -7.94 7.15 -22.23
C ALA A 4 -8.19 6.98 -20.72
N VAL A 5 -8.60 5.78 -20.28
CA VAL A 5 -8.76 5.45 -18.85
C VAL A 5 -7.42 5.48 -18.12
N ALA A 6 -6.37 4.92 -18.72
CA ALA A 6 -5.02 4.96 -18.15
C ALA A 6 -4.50 6.41 -18.04
N GLN A 7 -4.73 7.25 -19.05
CA GLN A 7 -4.36 8.67 -18.98
C GLN A 7 -5.14 9.42 -17.90
N LEU A 8 -6.43 9.14 -17.75
CA LEU A 8 -7.26 9.76 -16.71
C LEU A 8 -6.81 9.39 -15.30
N LEU A 9 -6.36 8.15 -15.08
CA LEU A 9 -5.79 7.72 -13.81
C LEU A 9 -4.39 8.28 -13.55
N ARG A 10 -3.57 8.42 -14.60
CA ARG A 10 -2.18 8.89 -14.44
C ARG A 10 -2.09 10.41 -14.30
N ALA A 11 -2.93 11.18 -14.98
CA ALA A 11 -2.82 12.64 -15.02
C ALA A 11 -2.91 13.30 -13.63
N PRO A 12 -3.86 12.94 -12.74
CA PRO A 12 -3.91 13.50 -11.39
C PRO A 12 -2.69 13.11 -10.54
N LEU A 13 -2.16 11.90 -10.72
CA LEU A 13 -0.97 11.42 -10.00
C LEU A 13 0.30 12.14 -10.44
N THR A 14 0.45 12.47 -11.73
CA THR A 14 1.61 13.19 -12.25
C THR A 14 1.57 14.69 -11.93
N LEU A 15 0.37 15.27 -11.82
CA LEU A 15 0.16 16.67 -11.43
C LEU A 15 0.34 16.94 -9.93
N ARG A 16 0.88 15.97 -9.17
CA ARG A 16 1.08 16.03 -7.71
C ARG A 16 -0.23 16.14 -6.92
N GLY A 17 -1.32 15.55 -7.41
CA GLY A 17 -2.52 15.37 -6.61
C GLY A 17 -2.23 14.60 -5.33
N ASP A 18 -2.97 14.92 -4.27
CA ASP A 18 -2.97 14.10 -3.05
C ASP A 18 -3.61 12.75 -3.39
N VAL A 19 -2.79 11.68 -3.35
CA VAL A 19 -3.23 10.33 -3.67
C VAL A 19 -4.38 9.90 -2.76
N LEU A 20 -4.35 10.25 -1.47
CA LEU A 20 -5.43 9.87 -0.54
C LEU A 20 -6.75 10.58 -0.88
N ALA A 21 -6.69 11.85 -1.28
CA ALA A 21 -7.86 12.58 -1.75
C ALA A 21 -8.43 11.99 -3.05
N LEU A 22 -7.57 11.56 -3.98
CA LEU A 22 -8.00 10.88 -5.21
C LEU A 22 -8.67 9.54 -4.92
N LEU A 23 -8.12 8.75 -3.98
CA LEU A 23 -8.70 7.48 -3.55
C LEU A 23 -10.03 7.64 -2.82
N ALA A 24 -10.29 8.81 -2.23
CA ALA A 24 -11.59 9.12 -1.62
C ALA A 24 -12.70 9.37 -2.65
N LEU A 25 -12.38 9.57 -3.93
CA LEU A 25 -13.37 9.72 -5.00
C LEU A 25 -14.03 8.36 -5.30
N ALA A 26 -15.36 8.32 -5.20
CA ALA A 26 -16.16 7.08 -5.24
C ALA A 26 -15.90 6.15 -6.45
N HIS A 27 -15.46 6.69 -7.59
CA HIS A 27 -15.25 5.93 -8.82
C HIS A 27 -13.78 5.84 -9.24
N TYR A 28 -12.86 6.49 -8.54
CA TYR A 28 -11.46 6.53 -8.97
C TYR A 28 -10.81 5.13 -8.91
N GLY A 29 -11.01 4.40 -7.81
CA GLY A 29 -10.54 3.01 -7.68
C GLY A 29 -11.21 2.06 -8.68
N VAL A 30 -12.49 2.27 -9.00
CA VAL A 30 -13.25 1.43 -9.95
C VAL A 30 -12.66 1.50 -11.36
N LEU A 31 -12.06 2.64 -11.76
CA LEU A 31 -11.43 2.77 -13.07
C LEU A 31 -10.29 1.76 -13.30
N MET A 32 -9.64 1.28 -12.23
CA MET A 32 -8.60 0.25 -12.33
C MET A 32 -9.12 -1.07 -12.90
N THR A 33 -10.40 -1.42 -12.69
CA THR A 33 -10.96 -2.71 -13.16
C THR A 33 -11.10 -2.78 -14.67
N TYR A 34 -11.03 -1.64 -15.37
CA TYR A 34 -11.10 -1.57 -16.83
C TYR A 34 -9.72 -1.65 -17.50
N LEU A 35 -8.64 -1.80 -16.72
CA LEU A 35 -7.27 -1.86 -17.23
C LEU A 35 -6.72 -3.30 -17.21
N PRO A 36 -5.87 -3.67 -18.17
CA PRO A 36 -5.15 -4.95 -18.14
C PRO A 36 -4.14 -4.93 -16.98
N LEU A 37 -3.78 -6.10 -16.45
CA LEU A 37 -2.92 -6.22 -15.27
C LEU A 37 -1.61 -5.42 -15.35
N PRO A 38 -0.86 -5.41 -16.47
CA PRO A 38 0.36 -4.60 -16.58
C PRO A 38 0.09 -3.10 -16.35
N SER A 39 -1.01 -2.58 -16.92
CA SER A 39 -1.39 -1.17 -16.72
C SER A 39 -1.88 -0.90 -15.29
N ARG A 40 -2.52 -1.88 -14.64
CA ARG A 40 -2.88 -1.78 -13.22
C ARG A 40 -1.63 -1.68 -12.34
N ARG A 41 -0.61 -2.53 -12.58
CA ARG A 41 0.68 -2.49 -11.86
C ARG A 41 1.39 -1.14 -12.03
N ASP A 42 1.48 -0.65 -13.26
CA ASP A 42 2.07 0.66 -13.56
C ASP A 42 1.42 1.81 -12.77
N VAL A 43 0.08 1.85 -12.77
CA VAL A 43 -0.68 2.91 -12.09
C VAL A 43 -0.53 2.79 -10.56
N ALA A 44 -0.59 1.57 -10.02
CA ALA A 44 -0.37 1.32 -8.60
C ALA A 44 1.05 1.72 -8.17
N ALA A 45 2.08 1.34 -8.93
CA ALA A 45 3.46 1.70 -8.66
C ALA A 45 3.69 3.21 -8.75
N LEU A 46 3.06 3.89 -9.72
CA LEU A 46 3.09 5.35 -9.83
C LEU A 46 2.46 6.03 -8.61
N ALA A 47 1.33 5.53 -8.11
CA ALA A 47 0.69 6.05 -6.90
C ALA A 47 1.60 5.88 -5.68
N ALA A 48 2.17 4.69 -5.47
CA ALA A 48 3.10 4.40 -4.38
C ALA A 48 4.33 5.32 -4.42
N ARG A 49 4.99 5.44 -5.59
CA ARG A 49 6.14 6.34 -5.78
C ARG A 49 5.78 7.80 -5.51
N THR A 50 4.57 8.21 -5.88
CA THR A 50 4.08 9.58 -5.67
C THR A 50 3.89 9.88 -4.20
N MET A 51 3.26 8.97 -3.45
CA MET A 51 3.11 9.11 -1.99
C MET A 51 4.46 9.16 -1.27
N LEU A 52 5.39 8.26 -1.62
CA LEU A 52 6.73 8.24 -1.03
C LEU A 52 7.50 9.54 -1.31
N ARG A 53 7.44 10.04 -2.55
CA ARG A 53 8.05 11.31 -2.96
C ARG A 53 7.45 12.51 -2.22
N GLN A 54 6.14 12.50 -1.99
CA GLN A 54 5.42 13.56 -1.28
C GLN A 54 5.52 13.42 0.26
N ARG A 55 6.07 12.32 0.76
CA ARG A 55 6.07 11.96 2.19
C ARG A 55 4.66 11.96 2.79
N THR A 56 3.70 11.46 2.03
CA THR A 56 2.31 11.38 2.48
C THR A 56 2.22 10.53 3.74
N VAL A 57 1.54 11.06 4.77
CA VAL A 57 1.24 10.34 6.01
C VAL A 57 -0.12 9.68 5.87
N ILE A 58 -0.18 8.39 6.18
CA ILE A 58 -1.42 7.62 6.26
C ILE A 58 -1.77 7.57 7.74
N SER A 59 -2.92 8.12 8.13
CA SER A 59 -3.27 8.36 9.54
C SER A 59 -4.53 7.64 10.00
N THR A 60 -5.22 6.91 9.13
CA THR A 60 -6.43 6.16 9.52
C THR A 60 -6.44 4.75 8.93
N ALA A 61 -7.11 3.83 9.62
CA ALA A 61 -7.30 2.47 9.14
C ALA A 61 -8.04 2.43 7.79
N GLN A 62 -8.99 3.34 7.57
CA GLN A 62 -9.70 3.47 6.30
C GLN A 62 -8.78 3.90 5.15
N GLN A 63 -7.86 4.84 5.38
CA GLN A 63 -6.88 5.21 4.35
C GLN A 63 -5.93 4.06 4.03
N VAL A 64 -5.52 3.26 5.02
CA VAL A 64 -4.72 2.04 4.79
C VAL A 64 -5.51 1.05 3.92
N ASP A 65 -6.78 0.83 4.25
CA ASP A 65 -7.65 -0.09 3.52
C ASP A 65 -7.82 0.33 2.06
N SER A 66 -8.24 1.58 1.82
CA SER A 66 -8.43 2.12 0.47
C SER A 66 -7.13 2.12 -0.35
N LEU A 67 -5.99 2.42 0.28
CA LEU A 67 -4.71 2.39 -0.39
C LEU A 67 -4.31 0.97 -0.79
N LEU A 68 -4.36 0.01 0.13
CA LEU A 68 -3.94 -1.36 -0.13
C LEU A 68 -4.91 -2.10 -1.05
N GLU A 69 -6.20 -1.72 -1.06
CA GLU A 69 -7.16 -2.14 -2.08
C GLU A 69 -6.74 -1.63 -3.47
N PHE A 70 -6.40 -0.36 -3.60
CA PHE A 70 -5.92 0.21 -4.87
C PHE A 70 -4.58 -0.41 -5.32
N LEU A 71 -3.70 -0.75 -4.37
CA LEU A 71 -2.41 -1.39 -4.62
C LEU A 71 -2.49 -2.92 -4.71
N GLN A 72 -3.69 -3.53 -4.73
CA GLN A 72 -3.82 -4.99 -4.88
C GLN A 72 -2.99 -5.62 -5.99
N PRO A 73 -2.84 -5.02 -7.19
CA PRO A 73 -1.98 -5.58 -8.25
C PRO A 73 -0.51 -5.80 -7.86
N LEU A 74 -0.04 -5.11 -6.82
CA LEU A 74 1.31 -5.22 -6.25
C LEU A 74 1.35 -6.05 -4.96
N VAL A 75 0.22 -6.16 -4.27
CA VAL A 75 0.11 -6.81 -2.95
C VAL A 75 -0.28 -8.27 -3.07
N LYS A 76 -1.17 -8.63 -4.01
CA LYS A 76 -1.68 -9.98 -4.18
C LYS A 76 -1.00 -10.70 -5.34
N ASP A 77 -0.77 -11.99 -5.15
CA ASP A 77 -0.49 -12.88 -6.28
C ASP A 77 -1.79 -13.02 -7.09
N VAL A 78 -1.69 -12.77 -8.39
CA VAL A 78 -2.84 -12.86 -9.30
C VAL A 78 -2.67 -14.14 -10.11
N ALA A 79 -3.72 -14.94 -10.30
CA ALA A 79 -3.64 -16.16 -11.14
C ALA A 79 -3.17 -15.87 -12.58
N GLU A 80 -3.31 -14.61 -13.04
CA GLU A 80 -2.76 -14.10 -14.30
C GLU A 80 -1.21 -14.12 -14.34
N ASP A 81 -0.53 -14.17 -13.19
CA ASP A 81 0.93 -14.38 -13.07
C ASP A 81 1.33 -15.84 -13.36
N GLU A 82 0.43 -16.82 -13.17
CA GLU A 82 0.72 -18.24 -13.38
C GLU A 82 0.49 -18.70 -14.84
N GLY A 83 -0.42 -18.03 -15.56
CA GLY A 83 -0.77 -18.35 -16.96
C GLY A 83 0.05 -17.59 -18.01
N GLN A 84 0.71 -16.49 -17.62
CA GLN A 84 1.70 -15.81 -18.44
C GLN A 84 3.05 -16.43 -18.11
N GLY A 85 3.45 -17.47 -18.83
CA GLY A 85 4.77 -18.12 -18.72
C GLY A 85 5.96 -17.24 -19.10
N GLY A 86 5.92 -15.95 -18.78
CA GLY A 86 7.08 -15.10 -18.70
C GLY A 86 7.43 -14.95 -17.23
N ASP A 87 8.64 -15.34 -16.86
CA ASP A 87 9.26 -14.90 -15.61
C ASP A 87 8.94 -13.41 -15.42
N VAL A 88 8.06 -13.07 -14.49
CA VAL A 88 8.06 -11.71 -13.94
C VAL A 88 9.47 -11.54 -13.44
N ASP A 89 10.23 -10.66 -14.09
CA ASP A 89 11.61 -10.39 -13.75
C ASP A 89 11.68 -10.20 -12.24
N ASP A 90 12.46 -11.03 -11.56
CA ASP A 90 12.58 -10.98 -10.10
C ASP A 90 12.97 -9.57 -9.65
N ASP A 91 13.71 -8.83 -10.49
CA ASP A 91 14.09 -7.44 -10.27
C ASP A 91 12.89 -6.47 -10.28
N ASP A 92 11.94 -6.65 -11.22
CA ASP A 92 10.73 -5.82 -11.29
C ASP A 92 9.83 -6.08 -10.08
N MET A 93 9.67 -7.35 -9.71
CA MET A 93 8.89 -7.74 -8.53
C MET A 93 9.53 -7.18 -7.24
N ASP A 94 10.84 -7.34 -7.09
CA ASP A 94 11.56 -6.81 -5.92
C ASP A 94 11.45 -5.28 -5.85
N ALA A 95 11.51 -4.57 -6.98
CA ALA A 95 11.29 -3.14 -7.04
C ALA A 95 9.87 -2.74 -6.62
N GLU A 96 8.84 -3.48 -7.04
CA GLU A 96 7.46 -3.29 -6.59
C GLU A 96 7.33 -3.53 -5.08
N GLN A 97 7.91 -4.62 -4.57
CA GLN A 97 7.84 -4.95 -3.15
C GLN A 97 8.58 -3.95 -2.28
N ALA A 98 9.69 -3.38 -2.77
CA ALA A 98 10.38 -2.29 -2.09
C ALA A 98 9.49 -1.05 -1.92
N LEU A 99 8.63 -0.73 -2.90
CA LEU A 99 7.67 0.37 -2.79
C LEU A 99 6.61 0.09 -1.73
N VAL A 100 6.03 -1.11 -1.74
CA VAL A 100 5.00 -1.51 -0.76
C VAL A 100 5.59 -1.55 0.65
N ALA A 101 6.79 -2.10 0.81
CA ALA A 101 7.52 -2.12 2.07
C ALA A 101 7.79 -0.69 2.59
N ALA A 102 8.23 0.22 1.71
CA ALA A 102 8.48 1.61 2.09
C ALA A 102 7.20 2.34 2.56
N LEU A 103 6.04 2.06 1.95
CA LEU A 103 4.76 2.66 2.35
C LEU A 103 4.31 2.27 3.77
N VAL A 104 4.79 1.15 4.31
CA VAL A 104 4.53 0.77 5.71
C VAL A 104 5.07 1.83 6.68
N HIS A 105 6.17 2.51 6.31
CA HIS A 105 6.73 3.59 7.13
C HIS A 105 5.93 4.89 7.06
N SER A 106 5.07 5.06 6.04
CA SER A 106 4.15 6.20 5.95
C SER A 106 2.95 6.09 6.90
N MET A 107 2.71 4.93 7.51
CA MET A 107 1.65 4.73 8.51
C MET A 107 2.08 5.34 9.85
N SER A 108 1.38 6.36 10.31
CA SER A 108 1.68 7.05 11.56
C SER A 108 0.43 7.63 12.21
N HIS A 109 0.30 7.47 13.52
CA HIS A 109 -0.78 8.05 14.30
C HIS A 109 -0.31 8.31 15.74
N PRO A 110 -0.72 9.43 16.39
CA PRO A 110 -0.32 9.75 17.76
C PRO A 110 -0.95 8.85 18.83
N ASP A 111 -2.14 8.33 18.57
CA ASP A 111 -2.81 7.32 19.40
C ASP A 111 -2.35 5.90 18.99
N PRO A 112 -1.73 5.13 19.93
CA PRO A 112 -1.26 3.77 19.73
C PRO A 112 -2.36 2.80 19.33
N ALA A 113 -3.58 2.95 19.86
CA ALA A 113 -4.68 2.06 19.55
C ALA A 113 -5.08 2.21 18.08
N ALA A 114 -5.25 3.43 17.59
CA ALA A 114 -5.49 3.70 16.17
C ALA A 114 -4.33 3.23 15.27
N LEU A 115 -3.07 3.42 15.67
CA LEU A 115 -1.92 2.92 14.89
C LEU A 115 -1.91 1.39 14.83
N TYR A 116 -2.26 0.71 15.93
CA TYR A 116 -2.40 -0.75 15.94
C TYR A 116 -3.51 -1.21 14.98
N GLN A 117 -4.67 -0.54 14.98
CA GLN A 117 -5.74 -0.85 14.03
C GLN A 117 -5.29 -0.71 12.57
N MET A 118 -4.51 0.33 12.26
CA MET A 118 -3.90 0.49 10.94
C MET A 118 -2.98 -0.68 10.58
N HIS A 119 -2.15 -1.15 11.52
CA HIS A 119 -1.28 -2.32 11.33
C HIS A 119 -2.07 -3.62 11.13
N VAL A 120 -3.21 -3.80 11.84
CA VAL A 120 -4.10 -4.95 11.67
C VAL A 120 -4.69 -4.98 10.26
N VAL A 121 -5.17 -3.83 9.75
CA VAL A 121 -5.66 -3.73 8.38
C VAL A 121 -4.55 -4.03 7.37
N ALA A 122 -3.36 -3.47 7.56
CA ALA A 122 -2.22 -3.75 6.69
C ALA A 122 -1.86 -5.24 6.66
N ARG A 123 -1.82 -5.90 7.83
CA ARG A 123 -1.59 -7.35 7.95
C ARG A 123 -2.61 -8.15 7.15
N LYS A 124 -3.89 -7.78 7.22
CA LYS A 124 -4.97 -8.46 6.48
C LYS A 124 -4.71 -8.44 4.98
N HIS A 125 -4.30 -7.30 4.43
CA HIS A 125 -3.97 -7.16 3.00
C HIS A 125 -2.71 -7.92 2.62
N PHE A 126 -1.60 -7.74 3.35
CA PHE A 126 -0.33 -8.42 3.03
C PHE A 126 -0.41 -9.93 3.17
N GLY A 127 -1.25 -10.46 4.08
CA GLY A 127 -1.48 -11.90 4.21
C GLY A 127 -2.09 -12.56 2.98
N GLN A 128 -2.65 -11.78 2.05
CA GLN A 128 -3.21 -12.25 0.78
C GLN A 128 -2.18 -12.29 -0.36
N GLY A 129 -0.93 -11.91 -0.09
CA GLY A 129 0.14 -11.74 -1.08
C GLY A 129 0.94 -12.98 -1.46
N GLY A 130 0.62 -14.14 -0.89
CA GLY A 130 1.38 -15.37 -1.14
C GLY A 130 2.84 -15.30 -0.68
N PRO A 131 3.59 -16.42 -0.78
CA PRO A 131 4.90 -16.56 -0.15
C PRO A 131 5.96 -15.61 -0.74
N ARG A 132 5.88 -15.28 -2.04
CA ARG A 132 6.88 -14.43 -2.71
C ARG A 132 6.81 -12.97 -2.24
N ARG A 133 5.62 -12.41 -2.02
CA ARG A 133 5.45 -10.99 -1.62
C ARG A 133 5.44 -10.79 -0.11
N VAL A 134 4.88 -11.76 0.63
CA VAL A 134 4.79 -11.71 2.10
C VAL A 134 6.16 -11.54 2.76
N ARG A 135 7.20 -12.20 2.23
CA ARG A 135 8.57 -12.12 2.77
C ARG A 135 9.13 -10.69 2.79
N HIS A 136 8.67 -9.81 1.89
CA HIS A 136 9.12 -8.42 1.80
C HIS A 136 8.24 -7.44 2.58
N THR A 137 6.93 -7.71 2.66
CA THR A 137 5.95 -6.74 3.18
C THR A 137 5.61 -6.95 4.66
N LEU A 138 5.65 -8.19 5.18
CA LEU A 138 5.39 -8.45 6.60
C LEU A 138 6.57 -8.09 7.50
N ALA A 139 7.81 -8.23 7.02
CA ALA A 139 8.99 -7.86 7.80
C ALA A 139 8.96 -6.39 8.28
N PRO A 140 8.78 -5.37 7.41
CA PRO A 140 8.69 -3.98 7.86
C PRO A 140 7.47 -3.72 8.75
N LEU A 141 6.33 -4.38 8.49
CA LEU A 141 5.15 -4.26 9.35
C LEU A 141 5.39 -4.81 10.75
N LEU A 142 6.08 -5.95 10.86
CA LEU A 142 6.46 -6.54 12.15
C LEU A 142 7.36 -5.59 12.94
N PHE A 143 8.41 -5.04 12.32
CA PHE A 143 9.29 -4.09 13.01
C PHE A 143 8.56 -2.82 13.46
N ARG A 144 7.64 -2.29 12.64
CA ARG A 144 6.79 -1.15 13.04
C ARG A 144 5.87 -1.48 14.21
N THR A 145 5.30 -2.69 14.20
CA THR A 145 4.43 -3.17 15.29
C THR A 145 5.22 -3.40 16.58
N LEU A 146 6.46 -3.90 16.51
CA LEU A 146 7.35 -4.02 17.67
C LEU A 146 7.71 -2.64 18.25
N ALA A 147 8.06 -1.67 17.40
CA ALA A 147 8.34 -0.31 17.84
C ALA A 147 7.12 0.35 18.51
N LEU A 148 5.91 0.05 18.03
CA LEU A 148 4.66 0.45 18.68
C LEU A 148 4.49 -0.20 20.06
N ALA A 149 4.72 -1.50 20.19
CA ALA A 149 4.64 -2.20 21.47
C ALA A 149 5.62 -1.63 22.51
N GLU A 150 6.85 -1.30 22.10
CA GLU A 150 7.80 -0.60 22.97
C GLU A 150 7.34 0.80 23.36
N ALA A 151 6.68 1.52 22.44
CA ALA A 151 6.14 2.84 22.73
C ALA A 151 4.98 2.79 23.73
N VAL A 152 4.09 1.80 23.60
CA VAL A 152 3.01 1.54 24.56
C VAL A 152 3.59 1.24 25.94
N ARG A 153 4.54 0.29 26.04
CA ARG A 153 5.20 -0.03 27.32
C ARG A 153 5.82 1.20 27.98
N ARG A 154 6.50 2.05 27.20
CA ARG A 154 7.09 3.30 27.72
C ARG A 154 6.06 4.30 28.25
N ARG A 155 4.85 4.34 27.67
CA ARG A 155 3.74 5.19 28.15
C ARG A 155 3.14 4.64 29.44
N GLU A 156 2.94 3.32 29.51
CA GLU A 156 2.50 2.65 30.73
C GLU A 156 3.48 2.89 31.90
N ASP A 157 4.79 2.75 31.65
CA ASP A 157 5.84 3.03 32.63
C ASP A 157 5.84 4.49 33.11
N ALA A 158 5.42 5.42 32.25
CA ALA A 158 5.29 6.84 32.57
C ALA A 158 3.97 7.21 33.28
N GLY A 159 3.05 6.26 33.42
CA GLY A 159 1.71 6.48 34.00
C GLY A 159 0.75 7.20 33.06
N GLU A 160 1.02 7.22 31.76
CA GLU A 160 0.09 7.71 30.73
C GLU A 160 -0.90 6.60 30.35
N ASP A 161 -2.16 6.95 30.10
CA ASP A 161 -3.12 6.00 29.53
C ASP A 161 -2.64 5.57 28.12
N ALA A 162 -2.52 4.26 27.93
CA ALA A 162 -1.99 3.62 26.73
C ALA A 162 -2.87 3.76 25.48
#